data_AF-A0A815D434-F1
#
_entry.id   AF-A0A815D434-F1
#
_cell.length_a   1.000
_cell.length_b   1.000
_cell.length_c   1.000
_cell.angle_alpha   90.00
_cell.angle_beta   90.00
_cell.angle_gamma   90.00
#
_symmetry.space_group_name_H-M   'P 1'
#
loop_
_entity.id
_entity.type
_entity.pdbx_description
1 polymer ?
#
loop_
_entity_poly.entity_id
_entity_poly.type
_entity_poly.pdbx_seq_one_letter_code
_entity_poly.pdbx_strand_id
1 'polypeptide(L)'
;MNPTSEQIHLNQFTHRSDLDIEDTDIESLQSNHTHFILIDNGRNAGYSADSDRSDFVKLILESKTNRCFAVTIIVEGGIHTTEVILNDLKEKRSVIIIQGSGKMADLIAKLMEITSDKTQQSTRDLTDEEIKSNIKLFLPNWFQTATVNDLNESYRSIREILKLSLRQYLHVYHLGSNASLTETIFNSVFKTHITEEIFNSVVKAPFTEKELLYLAIKWNCLENVKRTLEQKQHKTQDRELYSKVFKQAMLSDRWKVVDYILRLNFSPLETYEYIDYKEQKPNSVKITSQLLQTNVNRISDKKSTIINLNNDKNDAINNN
;
A
#
# COMPACT_ATOMS: atom_id res chain seq x y z
N MET A 1 24.43 57.34 10.62
CA MET A 1 23.66 57.69 9.41
C MET A 1 23.52 56.43 8.59
N ASN A 2 22.27 55.98 8.39
CA ASN A 2 21.91 54.65 7.89
C ASN A 2 22.25 54.46 6.40
N PRO A 3 22.70 53.26 5.99
CA PRO A 3 22.62 52.86 4.60
C PRO A 3 21.17 52.48 4.25
N THR A 4 20.76 52.96 3.08
CA THR A 4 19.43 52.88 2.46
C THR A 4 18.98 51.45 2.19
N SER A 5 17.71 51.20 2.48
CA SER A 5 16.99 49.94 2.33
C SER A 5 16.81 49.56 0.85
N GLU A 6 17.44 48.47 0.40
CA GLU A 6 17.06 47.79 -0.84
C GLU A 6 15.70 47.11 -0.64
N GLN A 7 14.66 47.66 -1.28
CA GLN A 7 13.37 47.01 -1.40
C GLN A 7 13.48 45.86 -2.41
N ILE A 8 13.38 44.63 -1.90
CA ILE A 8 13.21 43.42 -2.69
C ILE A 8 11.88 43.55 -3.45
N HIS A 9 11.94 43.72 -4.76
CA HIS A 9 10.78 43.61 -5.65
C HIS A 9 10.28 42.16 -5.62
N LEU A 10 9.30 41.90 -4.77
CA LEU A 10 8.49 40.69 -4.83
C LEU A 10 7.63 40.81 -6.09
N ASN A 11 7.97 40.04 -7.14
CA ASN A 11 7.12 39.89 -8.31
C ASN A 11 5.80 39.26 -7.87
N GLN A 12 4.83 40.11 -7.57
CA GLN A 12 3.43 39.72 -7.43
C GLN A 12 2.95 39.33 -8.82
N PHE A 13 2.80 38.02 -9.05
CA PHE A 13 2.04 37.52 -10.19
C PHE A 13 0.59 37.99 -10.04
N THR A 14 0.26 39.13 -10.64
CA THR A 14 -1.10 39.58 -10.81
C THR A 14 -1.78 38.64 -11.80
N HIS A 15 -2.77 37.90 -11.32
CA HIS A 15 -3.68 37.08 -12.11
C HIS A 15 -4.37 38.00 -13.14
N ARG A 16 -3.93 37.97 -14.41
CA ARG A 16 -4.67 38.58 -15.51
C ARG A 16 -5.75 37.58 -15.93
N SER A 17 -7.01 37.90 -15.63
CA SER A 17 -8.21 37.14 -15.99
C SER A 17 -8.67 37.37 -17.43
N ASP A 18 -7.90 38.08 -18.25
CA ASP A 18 -8.42 38.65 -19.51
C ASP A 18 -7.67 38.08 -20.73
N LEU A 19 -7.55 36.75 -20.77
CA LEU A 19 -7.37 36.02 -22.01
C LEU A 19 -8.61 35.15 -22.17
N ASP A 20 -9.51 35.60 -23.06
CA ASP A 20 -10.57 34.79 -23.62
C ASP A 20 -9.92 33.60 -24.33
N ILE A 21 -9.62 32.54 -23.58
CA ILE A 21 -9.26 31.24 -24.12
C ILE A 21 -10.60 30.62 -24.53
N GLU A 22 -10.94 30.75 -25.81
CA GLU A 22 -12.03 30.00 -26.44
C GLU A 22 -11.94 28.53 -26.02
N ASP A 23 -13.01 28.01 -25.40
CA ASP A 23 -13.24 26.62 -24.94
C ASP A 23 -12.20 25.58 -25.38
N THR A 24 -11.02 25.59 -24.76
CA THR A 24 -10.08 24.48 -24.81
C THR A 24 -10.19 23.74 -23.50
N ASP A 25 -10.39 22.42 -23.56
CA ASP A 25 -10.42 21.45 -22.45
C ASP A 25 -9.14 21.50 -21.59
N ILE A 26 -8.90 22.59 -20.87
CA ILE A 26 -7.77 22.80 -19.97
C ILE A 26 -8.32 22.69 -18.55
N GLU A 27 -8.00 21.58 -17.90
CA GLU A 27 -8.36 21.39 -16.50
C GLU A 27 -7.53 22.29 -15.59
N SER A 28 -8.20 22.91 -14.61
CA SER A 28 -7.52 23.71 -13.58
C SER A 28 -6.72 22.82 -12.63
N LEU A 29 -5.52 23.29 -12.24
CA LEU A 29 -4.70 22.63 -11.22
C LEU A 29 -5.41 22.58 -9.87
N GLN A 30 -5.31 21.45 -9.17
CA GLN A 30 -5.96 21.26 -7.87
C GLN A 30 -5.21 21.98 -6.75
N SER A 31 -5.92 22.75 -5.92
CA SER A 31 -5.32 23.62 -4.89
C SER A 31 -4.77 22.89 -3.66
N ASN A 32 -5.09 21.60 -3.50
CA ASN A 32 -4.70 20.80 -2.34
C ASN A 32 -3.35 20.07 -2.51
N HIS A 33 -2.68 20.21 -3.67
CA HIS A 33 -1.35 19.67 -3.87
C HIS A 33 -0.26 20.56 -3.28
N THR A 34 0.77 19.93 -2.71
CA THR A 34 1.95 20.64 -2.18
C THR A 34 3.01 20.91 -3.25
N HIS A 35 3.01 20.14 -4.34
CA HIS A 35 3.98 20.20 -5.42
C HIS A 35 3.29 19.89 -6.75
N PHE A 36 3.79 20.52 -7.83
CA PHE A 36 3.37 20.23 -9.20
C PHE A 36 4.59 19.86 -10.04
N ILE A 37 4.45 18.85 -10.88
CA ILE A 37 5.41 18.50 -11.92
C ILE A 37 4.68 18.73 -13.23
N LEU A 38 5.11 19.76 -13.98
CA LEU A 38 4.55 20.11 -15.28
C LEU A 38 5.42 19.50 -16.36
N ILE A 39 4.80 18.73 -17.25
CA ILE A 39 5.47 18.09 -18.38
C ILE A 39 4.98 18.79 -19.63
N ASP A 40 5.92 19.34 -20.40
CA ASP A 40 5.63 19.99 -21.67
C ASP A 40 6.13 19.10 -22.81
N ASN A 41 5.21 18.68 -23.67
CA ASN A 41 5.50 17.91 -24.87
C ASN A 41 5.47 18.76 -26.15
N GLY A 42 5.31 20.09 -26.02
CA GLY A 42 5.22 21.05 -27.12
C GLY A 42 3.92 20.97 -27.94
N ARG A 43 2.88 20.27 -27.47
CA ARG A 43 1.58 20.15 -28.15
C ARG A 43 0.46 20.75 -27.31
N ASN A 44 -0.49 21.39 -27.98
CA ASN A 44 -1.62 22.06 -27.33
C ASN A 44 -2.72 21.10 -26.81
N ALA A 45 -2.74 19.83 -27.25
CA ALA A 45 -3.74 18.85 -26.82
C ALA A 45 -3.29 17.39 -27.07
N GLY A 46 -3.94 16.44 -26.39
CA GLY A 46 -3.83 15.00 -26.66
C GLY A 46 -2.59 14.32 -26.09
N TYR A 47 -2.00 14.86 -25.04
CA TYR A 47 -0.91 14.20 -24.31
C TYR A 47 -1.43 13.40 -23.12
N SER A 48 -1.01 12.15 -22.99
CA SER A 48 -1.04 11.46 -21.71
C SER A 48 0.38 11.43 -21.13
N ALA A 49 0.51 11.91 -19.89
CA ALA A 49 1.75 11.84 -19.13
C ALA A 49 1.95 10.48 -18.42
N ASP A 50 1.12 9.48 -18.72
CA ASP A 50 1.13 8.19 -18.03
C ASP A 50 2.47 7.43 -18.20
N SER A 51 3.09 7.53 -19.37
CA SER A 51 4.43 6.95 -19.62
C SER A 51 5.50 7.64 -18.79
N ASP A 52 5.52 8.97 -18.78
CA ASP A 52 6.52 9.73 -18.01
C ASP A 52 6.36 9.49 -16.51
N ARG A 53 5.11 9.41 -16.04
CA ARG A 53 4.79 9.06 -14.66
C ARG A 53 5.35 7.68 -14.32
N SER A 54 5.17 6.70 -15.20
CA SER A 54 5.71 5.35 -15.02
C SER A 54 7.22 5.35 -14.90
N ASP A 55 7.91 6.08 -15.78
CA ASP A 55 9.38 6.18 -15.78
C ASP A 55 9.89 6.93 -14.56
N PHE A 56 9.21 8.00 -14.14
CA PHE A 56 9.55 8.73 -12.92
C PHE A 56 9.41 7.85 -11.67
N VAL A 57 8.32 7.09 -11.56
CA VAL A 57 8.13 6.12 -10.46
C VAL A 57 9.25 5.07 -10.48
N LYS A 58 9.62 4.56 -11.65
CA LYS A 58 10.71 3.61 -11.81
C LYS A 58 12.04 4.17 -11.30
N LEU A 59 12.38 5.42 -11.66
CA LEU A 59 13.57 6.10 -11.16
C LEU A 59 13.59 6.24 -9.63
N ILE A 60 12.43 6.55 -9.02
CA ILE A 60 12.30 6.59 -7.55
C ILE A 60 12.54 5.21 -6.94
N LEU A 61 11.93 4.17 -7.49
CA LEU A 61 12.08 2.79 -7.00
C LEU A 61 13.50 2.26 -7.15
N GLU A 62 14.22 2.67 -8.19
CA GLU A 62 15.60 2.29 -8.45
C GLU A 62 16.61 3.08 -7.61
N SER A 63 16.19 4.17 -6.98
CA SER A 63 17.03 4.99 -6.12
C SER A 63 17.71 4.18 -5.02
N LYS A 64 19.01 4.40 -4.84
CA LYS A 64 19.82 3.70 -3.82
C LYS A 64 19.64 4.28 -2.41
N THR A 65 19.01 5.44 -2.27
CA THR A 65 18.93 6.16 -0.98
C THR A 65 17.85 5.60 -0.07
N ASN A 66 16.74 5.11 -0.60
CA ASN A 66 15.63 4.55 0.16
C ASN A 66 14.99 3.39 -0.58
N ARG A 67 14.99 2.20 0.03
CA ARG A 67 14.25 1.05 -0.48
C ARG A 67 12.75 1.29 -0.29
N CYS A 68 12.02 1.42 -1.38
CA CYS A 68 10.58 1.72 -1.37
C CYS A 68 9.81 0.79 -2.33
N PHE A 69 8.49 0.82 -2.23
CA PHE A 69 7.56 0.11 -3.10
C PHE A 69 6.52 1.10 -3.61
N ALA A 70 5.97 0.82 -4.79
CA ALA A 70 4.89 1.60 -5.38
C ALA A 70 3.64 0.72 -5.49
N VAL A 71 2.49 1.35 -5.27
CA VAL A 71 1.17 0.74 -5.44
C VAL A 71 0.32 1.72 -6.22
N THR A 72 -0.36 1.23 -7.24
CA THR A 72 -1.35 2.01 -7.98
C THR A 72 -2.73 1.65 -7.47
N ILE A 73 -3.55 2.66 -7.16
CA ILE A 73 -4.93 2.48 -6.72
C ILE A 73 -5.83 3.05 -7.81
N ILE A 74 -6.74 2.22 -8.32
CA ILE A 74 -7.70 2.59 -9.34
C ILE A 74 -9.05 2.84 -8.68
N VAL A 75 -9.48 4.08 -8.73
CA VAL A 75 -10.81 4.54 -8.33
C VAL A 75 -11.53 4.98 -9.60
N GLU A 76 -12.68 4.38 -9.89
CA GLU A 76 -13.36 4.55 -11.17
C GLU A 76 -12.45 4.30 -12.39
N GLY A 77 -12.35 5.28 -13.29
CA GLY A 77 -11.55 5.23 -14.52
C GLY A 77 -12.40 5.14 -15.78
N GLY A 78 -11.92 5.80 -16.84
CA GLY A 78 -12.44 5.67 -18.21
C GLY A 78 -11.72 4.57 -18.98
N ILE A 79 -11.88 4.52 -20.31
CA ILE A 79 -11.22 3.49 -21.11
C ILE A 79 -9.68 3.56 -21.02
N HIS A 80 -9.11 4.77 -21.02
CA HIS A 80 -7.66 4.99 -20.98
C HIS A 80 -7.02 4.48 -19.68
N THR A 81 -7.81 4.28 -18.62
CA THR A 81 -7.32 3.66 -17.39
C THR A 81 -6.82 2.22 -17.62
N THR A 82 -7.24 1.53 -18.69
CA THR A 82 -6.67 0.21 -19.04
C THR A 82 -5.19 0.29 -19.35
N GLU A 83 -4.72 1.36 -19.98
CA GLU A 83 -3.31 1.56 -20.29
C GLU A 83 -2.48 1.75 -19.02
N VAL A 84 -2.97 2.58 -18.08
CA VAL A 84 -2.36 2.79 -16.77
C VAL A 84 -2.22 1.47 -16.01
N ILE A 85 -3.30 0.70 -15.91
CA ILE A 85 -3.30 -0.61 -15.26
C ILE A 85 -2.28 -1.53 -15.94
N LEU A 86 -2.33 -1.65 -17.26
CA LEU A 86 -1.48 -2.57 -17.99
C LEU A 86 0.00 -2.21 -17.87
N ASN A 87 0.34 -0.92 -17.94
CA ASN A 87 1.71 -0.43 -17.78
C ASN A 87 2.24 -0.74 -16.36
N ASP A 88 1.43 -0.51 -15.33
CA ASP A 88 1.81 -0.81 -13.95
C ASP A 88 1.98 -2.32 -13.71
N LEU A 89 1.10 -3.16 -14.28
CA LEU A 89 1.23 -4.62 -14.20
C LEU A 89 2.48 -5.13 -14.94
N LYS A 90 2.80 -4.57 -16.11
CA LYS A 90 4.01 -4.94 -16.89
C LYS A 90 5.29 -4.59 -16.14
N GLU A 91 5.33 -3.46 -15.45
CA GLU A 91 6.43 -3.07 -14.56
C GLU A 91 6.39 -3.80 -13.20
N LYS A 92 5.55 -4.84 -13.05
CA LYS A 92 5.41 -5.65 -11.84
C LYS A 92 5.04 -4.83 -10.59
N ARG A 93 4.31 -3.73 -10.77
CA ARG A 93 3.80 -2.90 -9.69
C ARG A 93 2.45 -3.44 -9.24
N SER A 94 2.21 -3.41 -7.93
CA SER A 94 0.93 -3.83 -7.37
C SER A 94 -0.16 -2.83 -7.75
N VAL A 95 -1.24 -3.32 -8.35
CA VAL A 95 -2.42 -2.55 -8.74
C VAL A 95 -3.60 -3.01 -7.90
N ILE A 96 -4.27 -2.05 -7.24
CA ILE A 96 -5.45 -2.28 -6.42
C ILE A 96 -6.65 -1.63 -7.10
N ILE A 97 -7.62 -2.45 -7.44
CA ILE A 97 -8.90 -2.05 -8.01
C ILE A 97 -9.90 -1.84 -6.87
N ILE A 98 -10.47 -0.64 -6.75
CA ILE A 98 -11.52 -0.35 -5.76
C ILE A 98 -12.88 -0.72 -6.36
N GLN A 99 -13.35 -1.93 -6.09
CA GLN A 99 -14.68 -2.37 -6.49
C GLN A 99 -15.76 -1.65 -5.67
N GLY A 100 -16.83 -1.23 -6.34
CA GLY A 100 -17.88 -0.36 -5.82
C GLY A 100 -17.58 1.12 -6.05
N SER A 101 -16.44 1.48 -6.65
CA SER A 101 -16.16 2.87 -7.03
C SER A 101 -16.80 3.24 -8.37
N GLY A 102 -17.05 2.29 -9.28
CA GLY A 102 -17.70 2.51 -10.57
C GLY A 102 -16.80 2.30 -11.79
N LYS A 103 -17.39 2.46 -12.99
CA LYS A 103 -16.73 2.50 -14.31
C LYS A 103 -15.67 1.39 -14.53
N MET A 104 -14.44 1.75 -14.92
CA MET A 104 -13.38 0.80 -15.25
C MET A 104 -13.00 -0.10 -14.07
N ALA A 105 -12.95 0.44 -12.85
CA ALA A 105 -12.65 -0.35 -11.66
C ALA A 105 -13.64 -1.52 -11.49
N ASP A 106 -14.94 -1.24 -11.60
CA ASP A 106 -15.98 -2.28 -11.47
C ASP A 106 -15.99 -3.26 -12.64
N LEU A 107 -15.70 -2.78 -13.86
CA LEU A 107 -15.52 -3.64 -15.03
C LEU A 107 -14.40 -4.66 -14.81
N ILE A 108 -13.20 -4.19 -14.41
CA ILE A 108 -12.06 -5.09 -14.18
C ILE A 108 -12.35 -6.03 -13.03
N ALA A 109 -12.90 -5.54 -11.91
CA ALA A 109 -13.27 -6.40 -10.79
C ALA A 109 -14.29 -7.49 -11.22
N LYS A 110 -15.29 -7.13 -12.04
CA LYS A 110 -16.28 -8.08 -12.52
C LYS A 110 -15.69 -9.13 -13.46
N LEU A 111 -14.85 -8.72 -14.40
CA LEU A 111 -14.18 -9.66 -15.31
C LEU A 111 -13.17 -10.53 -14.56
N MET A 112 -12.49 -9.99 -13.54
CA MET A 112 -11.65 -10.78 -12.64
C MET A 112 -12.45 -11.86 -11.91
N GLU A 113 -13.65 -11.57 -11.44
CA GLU A 113 -14.55 -12.56 -10.83
C GLU A 113 -14.92 -13.66 -11.83
N ILE A 114 -15.33 -13.29 -13.05
CA ILE A 114 -15.73 -14.22 -14.11
C ILE A 114 -14.59 -15.15 -14.55
N THR A 115 -13.37 -14.62 -14.61
CA THR A 115 -12.16 -15.37 -15.00
C THR A 115 -11.58 -16.23 -13.88
N SER A 116 -11.96 -15.99 -12.62
CA SER A 116 -11.42 -16.74 -11.48
C SER A 116 -12.03 -18.13 -11.39
N ASP A 117 -11.20 -19.17 -11.37
CA ASP A 117 -11.60 -20.44 -10.79
C ASP A 117 -11.53 -20.38 -9.25
N LYS A 118 -12.33 -21.21 -8.57
CA LYS A 118 -12.34 -21.37 -7.09
C LYS A 118 -10.95 -21.69 -6.53
N THR A 119 -10.08 -22.29 -7.34
CA THR A 119 -8.71 -22.67 -6.96
C THR A 119 -7.66 -21.60 -7.25
N GLN A 120 -8.00 -20.53 -8.00
CA GLN A 120 -7.07 -19.49 -8.50
C GLN A 120 -5.85 -20.01 -9.29
N GLN A 121 -5.86 -21.28 -9.71
CA GLN A 121 -4.75 -21.90 -10.45
C GLN A 121 -4.93 -21.87 -11.98
N SER A 122 -6.12 -21.49 -12.45
CA SER A 122 -6.45 -21.36 -13.86
C SER A 122 -7.33 -20.13 -14.08
N THR A 123 -7.17 -19.50 -15.24
CA THR A 123 -8.05 -18.42 -15.71
C THR A 123 -8.84 -18.93 -16.90
N ARG A 124 -10.16 -18.74 -16.89
CA ARG A 124 -10.96 -18.96 -18.09
C ARG A 124 -10.73 -17.82 -19.09
N ASP A 125 -10.54 -18.15 -20.35
CA ASP A 125 -10.54 -17.15 -21.41
C ASP A 125 -11.93 -16.53 -21.57
N LEU A 126 -11.98 -15.20 -21.61
CA LEU A 126 -13.19 -14.46 -21.93
C LEU A 126 -13.46 -14.53 -23.43
N THR A 127 -14.72 -14.46 -23.83
CA THR A 127 -15.11 -14.19 -25.22
C THR A 127 -15.21 -12.68 -25.46
N ASP A 128 -15.09 -12.24 -26.71
CA ASP A 128 -15.22 -10.81 -27.02
C ASP A 128 -16.63 -10.29 -26.68
N GLU A 129 -17.67 -11.11 -26.84
CA GLU A 129 -19.04 -10.73 -26.47
C GLU A 129 -19.22 -10.57 -24.95
N GLU A 130 -18.51 -11.34 -24.13
CA GLU A 130 -18.51 -11.15 -22.67
C GLU A 130 -17.84 -9.83 -22.27
N ILE A 131 -16.69 -9.51 -22.87
CA ILE A 131 -15.99 -8.25 -22.61
C ILE A 131 -16.86 -7.07 -23.08
N LYS A 132 -17.38 -7.15 -24.31
CA LYS A 132 -18.27 -6.15 -24.91
C LYS A 132 -19.50 -5.88 -24.07
N SER A 133 -20.17 -6.92 -23.58
CA SER A 133 -21.36 -6.79 -22.74
C SER A 133 -21.06 -6.07 -21.43
N ASN A 134 -19.91 -6.37 -20.81
CA ASN A 134 -19.48 -5.69 -19.59
C ASN A 134 -19.03 -4.25 -19.85
N ILE A 135 -18.33 -3.97 -20.95
CA ILE A 135 -18.00 -2.60 -21.38
C ILE A 135 -19.27 -1.78 -21.55
N LYS A 136 -20.28 -2.31 -22.25
CA LYS A 136 -21.55 -1.62 -22.44
C LYS A 136 -22.26 -1.32 -21.12
N LEU A 137 -22.13 -2.20 -20.13
CA LEU A 137 -22.73 -2.03 -18.81
C LEU A 137 -22.01 -0.95 -17.97
N PHE A 138 -20.69 -1.00 -17.91
CA PHE A 138 -19.90 -0.15 -17.01
C PHE A 138 -19.40 1.15 -17.63
N LEU A 139 -19.28 1.21 -18.97
CA LEU A 139 -18.81 2.37 -19.74
C LEU A 139 -19.77 2.72 -20.89
N PRO A 140 -21.08 2.92 -20.63
CA PRO A 140 -22.09 3.07 -21.67
C PRO A 140 -21.85 4.26 -22.60
N ASN A 141 -21.40 5.40 -22.05
CA ASN A 141 -21.17 6.62 -22.82
C ASN A 141 -20.02 6.46 -23.81
N TRP A 142 -18.91 5.89 -23.36
CA TRP A 142 -17.77 5.61 -24.23
C TRP A 142 -18.13 4.56 -25.29
N PHE A 143 -18.87 3.50 -24.91
CA PHE A 143 -19.28 2.45 -25.83
C PHE A 143 -20.14 2.98 -27.00
N GLN A 144 -20.95 4.02 -26.78
CA GLN A 144 -21.78 4.62 -27.83
C GLN A 144 -20.97 5.37 -28.89
N THR A 145 -19.82 5.94 -28.51
CA THR A 145 -18.97 6.73 -29.40
C THR A 145 -17.75 5.96 -29.91
N ALA A 146 -17.46 4.78 -29.34
CA ALA A 146 -16.30 3.96 -29.68
C ALA A 146 -16.36 3.43 -31.12
N THR A 147 -15.24 3.50 -31.82
CA THR A 147 -15.06 2.85 -33.11
C THR A 147 -14.81 1.34 -32.93
N VAL A 148 -14.92 0.60 -34.04
CA VAL A 148 -14.55 -0.84 -34.04
C VAL A 148 -13.09 -1.04 -33.64
N ASN A 149 -12.20 -0.12 -34.00
CA ASN A 149 -10.80 -0.21 -33.62
C ASN A 149 -10.62 -0.03 -32.11
N ASP A 150 -11.27 0.97 -31.52
CA ASP A 150 -11.19 1.24 -30.08
C ASP A 150 -11.69 0.04 -29.25
N LEU A 151 -12.76 -0.62 -29.72
CA LEU A 151 -13.27 -1.84 -29.10
C LEU A 151 -12.25 -2.99 -29.19
N ASN A 152 -11.65 -3.22 -30.35
CA ASN A 152 -10.65 -4.27 -30.54
C ASN A 152 -9.40 -4.05 -29.66
N GLU A 153 -8.94 -2.80 -29.54
CA GLU A 153 -7.83 -2.43 -28.65
C GLU A 153 -8.19 -2.62 -27.18
N SER A 154 -9.42 -2.26 -26.79
CA SER A 154 -9.92 -2.46 -25.43
C SER A 154 -10.01 -3.94 -25.08
N TYR A 155 -10.50 -4.78 -25.99
CA TYR A 155 -10.55 -6.24 -25.78
C TYR A 155 -9.17 -6.82 -25.57
N ARG A 156 -8.18 -6.42 -26.40
CA ARG A 156 -6.79 -6.86 -26.24
C ARG A 156 -6.22 -6.44 -24.90
N SER A 157 -6.39 -5.18 -24.51
CA SER A 157 -5.86 -4.64 -23.27
C SER A 157 -6.47 -5.31 -22.04
N ILE A 158 -7.79 -5.50 -22.03
CA ILE A 158 -8.50 -6.18 -20.93
C ILE A 158 -8.07 -7.64 -20.82
N ARG A 159 -7.96 -8.37 -21.94
CA ARG A 159 -7.45 -9.76 -21.93
C ARG A 159 -6.04 -9.82 -21.36
N GLU A 160 -5.18 -8.88 -21.76
CA GLU A 160 -3.81 -8.82 -21.25
C GLU A 160 -3.76 -8.62 -19.74
N ILE A 161 -4.53 -7.65 -19.22
CA ILE A 161 -4.65 -7.37 -17.78
C ILE A 161 -5.08 -8.62 -16.99
N LEU A 162 -5.98 -9.42 -17.55
CA LEU A 162 -6.57 -10.59 -16.89
C LEU A 162 -5.75 -11.88 -17.07
N LYS A 163 -4.62 -11.84 -17.79
CA LYS A 163 -3.74 -13.00 -17.94
C LYS A 163 -3.25 -13.51 -16.59
N LEU A 164 -3.15 -14.83 -16.48
CA LEU A 164 -2.68 -15.50 -15.27
C LEU A 164 -1.29 -15.02 -14.81
N SER A 165 -0.39 -14.69 -15.75
CA SER A 165 0.97 -14.21 -15.46
C SER A 165 1.04 -12.85 -14.74
N LEU A 166 -0.02 -12.05 -14.81
CA LEU A 166 -0.12 -10.74 -14.16
C LEU A 166 -0.98 -10.78 -12.89
N ARG A 167 -1.66 -11.90 -12.63
CA ARG A 167 -2.70 -12.00 -11.60
C ARG A 167 -2.17 -11.72 -10.19
N GLN A 168 -0.91 -12.06 -9.91
CA GLN A 168 -0.30 -11.79 -8.61
C GLN A 168 -0.13 -10.30 -8.30
N TYR A 169 -0.16 -9.43 -9.31
CA TYR A 169 -0.03 -7.98 -9.17
C TYR A 169 -1.36 -7.25 -9.14
N LEU A 170 -2.47 -7.92 -9.48
CA LEU A 170 -3.79 -7.33 -9.59
C LEU A 170 -4.67 -7.75 -8.41
N HIS A 171 -5.07 -6.78 -7.58
CA HIS A 171 -5.81 -7.02 -6.34
C HIS A 171 -7.13 -6.24 -6.35
N VAL A 172 -8.16 -6.80 -5.71
CA VAL A 172 -9.46 -6.14 -5.57
C VAL A 172 -9.70 -5.78 -4.11
N TYR A 173 -10.08 -4.53 -3.86
CA TYR A 173 -10.62 -4.06 -2.60
C TYR A 173 -12.11 -3.77 -2.77
N HIS A 174 -12.95 -4.38 -1.94
CA HIS A 174 -14.39 -4.12 -1.96
C HIS A 174 -14.72 -2.91 -1.08
N LEU A 175 -15.25 -1.86 -1.68
CA LEU A 175 -15.75 -0.70 -0.97
C LEU A 175 -16.91 -1.11 -0.05
N GLY A 176 -16.87 -0.69 1.21
CA GLY A 176 -17.84 -1.12 2.23
C GLY A 176 -17.49 -2.45 2.92
N SER A 177 -16.37 -3.09 2.56
CA SER A 177 -15.85 -4.20 3.36
C SER A 177 -15.34 -3.70 4.72
N ASN A 178 -15.41 -4.56 5.74
CA ASN A 178 -14.82 -4.28 7.06
C ASN A 178 -13.27 -4.32 7.04
N ALA A 179 -12.67 -4.67 5.90
CA ALA A 179 -11.22 -4.74 5.74
C ALA A 179 -10.62 -3.34 5.59
N SER A 180 -9.47 -3.13 6.22
CA SER A 180 -8.73 -1.88 6.11
C SER A 180 -8.06 -1.77 4.74
N LEU A 181 -8.27 -0.67 4.03
CA LEU A 181 -7.56 -0.37 2.77
C LEU A 181 -6.04 -0.38 2.97
N THR A 182 -5.53 0.11 4.11
CA THR A 182 -4.11 0.06 4.45
C THR A 182 -3.60 -1.38 4.53
N GLU A 183 -4.39 -2.29 5.09
CA GLU A 183 -4.04 -3.69 5.16
C GLU A 183 -4.08 -4.33 3.77
N THR A 184 -5.03 -3.95 2.90
CA THR A 184 -5.06 -4.39 1.51
C THR A 184 -3.84 -3.91 0.73
N ILE A 185 -3.44 -2.64 0.88
CA ILE A 185 -2.21 -2.08 0.30
C ILE A 185 -0.99 -2.87 0.77
N PHE A 186 -0.87 -3.13 2.06
CA PHE A 186 0.25 -3.90 2.58
C PHE A 186 0.25 -5.35 2.05
N ASN A 187 -0.91 -6.01 2.09
CA ASN A 187 -1.06 -7.38 1.61
C ASN A 187 -0.77 -7.53 0.11
N SER A 188 -1.08 -6.51 -0.69
CA SER A 188 -0.83 -6.49 -2.11
C SER A 188 0.69 -6.51 -2.38
N VAL A 189 1.43 -5.59 -1.75
CA VAL A 189 2.89 -5.49 -1.79
C VAL A 189 3.56 -6.77 -1.26
N PHE A 190 3.03 -7.31 -0.15
CA PHE A 190 3.55 -8.52 0.47
C PHE A 190 3.43 -9.73 -0.48
N LYS A 191 2.27 -9.91 -1.10
CA LYS A 191 2.04 -10.99 -2.08
C LYS A 191 2.94 -10.85 -3.30
N THR A 192 3.04 -9.65 -3.87
CA THR A 192 3.85 -9.43 -5.08
C THR A 192 5.33 -9.71 -4.84
N HIS A 193 5.88 -9.31 -3.69
CA HIS A 193 7.29 -9.50 -3.39
C HIS A 193 7.66 -10.93 -2.99
N ILE A 194 6.78 -11.65 -2.29
CA ILE A 194 7.01 -13.08 -2.00
C ILE A 194 7.01 -13.89 -3.28
N THR A 195 6.10 -13.62 -4.21
CA THR A 195 6.09 -14.32 -5.50
C THR A 195 7.36 -14.02 -6.30
N GLU A 196 7.86 -12.79 -6.31
CA GLU A 196 9.13 -12.46 -6.97
C GLU A 196 10.36 -13.11 -6.28
N GLU A 197 10.36 -13.26 -4.95
CA GLU A 197 11.38 -14.02 -4.22
C GLU A 197 11.43 -15.50 -4.63
N ILE A 198 10.26 -16.08 -4.92
CA ILE A 198 10.13 -17.48 -5.33
C ILE A 198 10.48 -17.68 -6.82
N PHE A 199 10.21 -16.70 -7.70
CA PHE A 199 10.17 -16.93 -9.15
C PHE A 199 11.29 -16.35 -10.03
N ASN A 200 12.12 -15.35 -9.63
CA ASN A 200 13.44 -15.04 -10.25
C ASN A 200 14.07 -13.67 -9.84
N SER A 201 15.41 -13.60 -9.92
CA SER A 201 16.35 -12.57 -9.40
C SER A 201 16.49 -11.24 -10.18
N VAL A 202 15.53 -10.84 -11.01
CA VAL A 202 15.74 -9.76 -12.02
C VAL A 202 15.51 -8.35 -11.46
N VAL A 203 14.71 -8.20 -10.40
CA VAL A 203 14.62 -6.94 -9.65
C VAL A 203 15.66 -6.98 -8.53
N LYS A 204 16.38 -5.88 -8.26
CA LYS A 204 17.26 -5.72 -7.07
C LYS A 204 16.65 -6.49 -5.89
N ALA A 205 17.42 -7.46 -5.37
CA ALA A 205 17.01 -8.53 -4.46
C ALA A 205 15.67 -8.25 -3.75
N PRO A 206 14.60 -9.05 -3.96
CA PRO A 206 13.26 -8.82 -3.41
C PRO A 206 13.31 -8.50 -1.91
N PHE A 207 12.31 -7.78 -1.40
CA PHE A 207 12.30 -7.44 0.03
C PHE A 207 12.40 -8.73 0.80
N THR A 208 13.43 -8.83 1.64
CA THR A 208 13.57 -9.99 2.50
C THR A 208 12.35 -10.05 3.41
N GLU A 209 11.94 -11.26 3.80
CA GLU A 209 10.87 -11.47 4.77
C GLU A 209 11.03 -10.59 6.03
N LYS A 210 12.27 -10.38 6.47
CA LYS A 210 12.62 -9.50 7.59
C LYS A 210 12.29 -8.03 7.32
N GLU A 211 12.59 -7.52 6.13
CA GLU A 211 12.26 -6.14 5.74
C GLU A 211 10.75 -5.94 5.64
N LEU A 212 10.02 -6.91 5.09
CA LEU A 212 8.55 -6.89 5.05
C LEU A 212 7.96 -6.88 6.46
N LEU A 213 8.53 -7.65 7.39
CA LEU A 213 8.09 -7.68 8.79
C LEU A 213 8.32 -6.34 9.50
N TYR A 214 9.49 -5.71 9.29
CA TYR A 214 9.74 -4.37 9.81
C TYR A 214 8.80 -3.33 9.24
N LEU A 215 8.48 -3.44 7.95
CA LEU A 215 7.50 -2.58 7.31
C LEU A 215 6.11 -2.78 7.91
N ALA A 216 5.68 -4.02 8.15
CA ALA A 216 4.40 -4.33 8.79
C ALA A 216 4.27 -3.66 10.18
N ILE A 217 5.34 -3.69 10.98
CA ILE A 217 5.39 -2.99 12.27
C ILE A 217 5.28 -1.49 12.05
N LYS A 218 6.06 -0.91 11.13
CA LYS A 218 6.01 0.53 10.83
C LYS A 218 4.63 0.96 10.33
N TRP A 219 3.92 0.12 9.59
CA TRP A 219 2.58 0.38 9.04
C TRP A 219 1.44 -0.02 9.98
N ASN A 220 1.76 -0.52 11.18
CA ASN A 220 0.79 -0.96 12.18
C ASN A 220 -0.13 -2.11 11.69
N CYS A 221 0.39 -2.97 10.81
CA CYS A 221 -0.33 -4.11 10.25
C CYS A 221 -0.16 -5.34 11.15
N LEU A 222 -0.86 -5.37 12.29
CA LEU A 222 -0.75 -6.45 13.29
C LEU A 222 -0.99 -7.84 12.69
N GLU A 223 -2.05 -8.02 11.91
CA GLU A 223 -2.43 -9.34 11.38
C GLU A 223 -1.36 -9.92 10.46
N ASN A 224 -0.66 -9.07 9.70
CA ASN A 224 0.50 -9.50 8.91
C ASN A 224 1.65 -9.96 9.80
N VAL A 225 1.95 -9.21 10.86
CA VAL A 225 2.99 -9.60 11.83
C VAL A 225 2.65 -10.95 12.47
N LYS A 226 1.39 -11.14 12.92
CA LYS A 226 0.92 -12.41 13.48
C LYS A 226 1.10 -13.56 12.51
N ARG A 227 0.58 -13.42 11.29
CA ARG A 227 0.64 -14.44 10.24
C ARG A 227 2.07 -14.87 9.95
N THR A 228 3.01 -13.92 9.84
CA THR A 228 4.43 -14.22 9.61
C THR A 228 5.05 -14.95 10.80
N LEU A 229 4.76 -14.53 12.03
CA LEU A 229 5.31 -15.19 13.24
C LEU A 229 4.74 -16.60 13.45
N GLU A 230 3.44 -16.80 13.21
CA GLU A 230 2.76 -18.09 13.34
C GLU A 230 3.28 -19.12 12.31
N GLN A 231 3.49 -18.70 11.06
CA GLN A 231 4.11 -19.56 10.04
C GLN A 231 5.52 -20.02 10.44
N LYS A 232 6.23 -19.25 11.27
CA LYS A 232 7.57 -19.57 11.78
C LYS A 232 7.57 -20.35 13.09
N GLN A 233 6.48 -20.34 13.85
CA GLN A 233 6.37 -21.02 15.15
C GLN A 233 6.65 -22.54 15.06
N HIS A 234 6.42 -23.14 13.89
CA HIS A 234 6.71 -24.56 13.63
C HIS A 234 8.17 -24.87 13.24
N LYS A 235 9.03 -23.85 13.05
CA LYS A 235 10.46 -24.00 12.79
C LYS A 235 11.22 -23.63 14.06
N THR A 236 11.91 -24.59 14.66
CA THR A 236 12.51 -24.54 16.02
C THR A 236 13.65 -23.53 16.23
N GLN A 237 13.88 -22.59 15.31
CA GLN A 237 14.91 -21.57 15.41
C GLN A 237 14.40 -20.26 14.81
N ASP A 238 13.91 -19.35 15.66
CA ASP A 238 13.85 -17.92 15.30
C ASP A 238 13.69 -16.99 16.52
N ARG A 239 14.24 -17.35 17.71
CA ARG A 239 14.24 -16.45 18.90
C ARG A 239 14.79 -15.05 18.59
N GLU A 240 15.78 -14.98 17.69
CA GLU A 240 16.37 -13.72 17.23
C GLU A 240 15.36 -12.86 16.44
N LEU A 241 14.48 -13.47 15.66
CA LEU A 241 13.42 -12.76 14.93
C LEU A 241 12.43 -12.13 15.91
N TYR A 242 11.93 -12.91 16.88
CA TYR A 242 11.03 -12.40 17.92
C TYR A 242 11.64 -11.24 18.70
N SER A 243 12.91 -11.35 19.09
CA SER A 243 13.68 -10.27 19.75
C SER A 243 13.76 -8.99 18.90
N LYS A 244 14.09 -9.12 17.61
CA LYS A 244 14.16 -7.97 16.68
C LYS A 244 12.79 -7.32 16.45
N VAL A 245 11.74 -8.11 16.31
CA VAL A 245 10.37 -7.63 16.11
C VAL A 245 9.88 -6.93 17.38
N PHE A 246 10.11 -7.52 18.55
CA PHE A 246 9.78 -6.94 19.84
C PHE A 246 10.48 -5.58 20.03
N LYS A 247 11.79 -5.52 19.80
CA LYS A 247 12.56 -4.26 19.84
C LYS A 247 11.97 -3.21 18.90
N GLN A 248 11.75 -3.56 17.62
CA GLN A 248 11.24 -2.61 16.65
C GLN A 248 9.84 -2.11 17.02
N ALA A 249 8.97 -3.00 17.50
CA ALA A 249 7.62 -2.67 17.93
C ALA A 249 7.62 -1.70 19.12
N MET A 250 8.52 -1.92 20.09
CA MET A 250 8.73 -1.00 21.21
C MET A 250 9.22 0.37 20.76
N LEU A 251 10.24 0.41 19.88
CA LEU A 251 10.79 1.67 19.34
C LEU A 251 9.79 2.45 18.48
N SER A 252 8.83 1.75 17.87
CA SER A 252 7.82 2.35 16.97
C SER A 252 6.46 2.56 17.65
N ASP A 253 6.39 2.42 18.98
CA ASP A 253 5.17 2.50 19.80
C ASP A 253 3.99 1.65 19.27
N ARG A 254 4.29 0.42 18.84
CA ARG A 254 3.32 -0.54 18.32
C ARG A 254 2.89 -1.53 19.39
N TRP A 255 2.21 -1.03 20.42
CA TRP A 255 1.86 -1.81 21.63
C TRP A 255 1.05 -3.07 21.34
N LYS A 256 0.20 -3.10 20.30
CA LYS A 256 -0.58 -4.29 19.94
C LYS A 256 0.32 -5.45 19.48
N VAL A 257 1.40 -5.12 18.78
CA VAL A 257 2.40 -6.10 18.35
C VAL A 257 3.22 -6.59 19.55
N VAL A 258 3.59 -5.67 20.44
CA VAL A 258 4.27 -6.00 21.70
C VAL A 258 3.41 -6.96 22.56
N ASP A 259 2.14 -6.62 22.78
CA ASP A 259 1.19 -7.43 23.55
C ASP A 259 1.03 -8.83 22.94
N TYR A 260 0.92 -8.92 21.60
CA TYR A 260 0.83 -10.19 20.92
C TYR A 260 2.08 -11.05 21.12
N ILE A 261 3.29 -10.50 20.95
CA ILE A 261 4.55 -11.24 21.13
C ILE A 261 4.69 -11.75 22.57
N LEU A 262 4.33 -10.94 23.56
CA LEU A 262 4.36 -11.35 24.97
C LEU A 262 3.42 -12.54 25.27
N ARG A 263 2.28 -12.63 24.57
CA ARG A 263 1.35 -13.76 24.69
C ARG A 263 1.88 -15.06 24.06
N LEU A 264 2.89 -14.99 23.19
CA LEU A 264 3.52 -16.16 22.57
C LEU A 264 4.58 -16.83 23.48
N ASN A 265 4.53 -16.59 24.81
CA ASN A 265 5.53 -17.05 25.79
C ASN A 265 6.97 -16.61 25.47
N PHE A 266 7.13 -15.49 24.79
CA PHE A 266 8.43 -14.87 24.55
C PHE A 266 8.96 -14.24 25.85
N SER A 267 10.20 -14.54 26.25
CA SER A 267 10.86 -13.91 27.40
C SER A 267 11.54 -12.60 27.00
N PRO A 268 11.08 -11.44 27.50
CA PRO A 268 11.72 -10.16 27.19
C PRO A 268 13.14 -10.06 27.73
N LEU A 269 13.46 -10.75 28.85
CA LEU A 269 14.77 -10.70 29.49
C LEU A 269 15.90 -11.11 28.55
N GLU A 270 15.69 -12.13 27.70
CA GLU A 270 16.67 -12.58 26.70
C GLU A 270 16.90 -11.53 25.59
N THR A 271 15.97 -10.59 25.39
CA THR A 271 16.07 -9.50 24.41
C THR A 271 16.85 -8.33 24.97
N TYR A 272 16.69 -8.05 26.27
CA TYR A 272 17.32 -6.92 26.93
C TYR A 272 18.85 -7.08 27.03
N GLU A 273 19.35 -8.29 27.29
CA GLU A 273 20.79 -8.58 27.26
C GLU A 273 21.41 -8.33 25.86
N TYR A 274 20.64 -8.53 24.79
CA TYR A 274 21.11 -8.32 23.41
C TYR A 274 21.09 -6.85 22.96
N ILE A 275 20.15 -6.04 23.49
CA ILE A 275 20.01 -4.62 23.14
C ILE A 275 21.12 -3.78 23.80
N ASP A 276 21.44 -4.08 25.06
CA ASP A 276 22.42 -3.31 25.84
C ASP A 276 23.87 -3.53 25.35
N TYR A 277 24.16 -4.70 24.76
CA TYR A 277 25.52 -5.06 24.35
C TYR A 277 25.98 -4.48 23.00
N LYS A 278 25.07 -4.11 22.08
CA LYS A 278 25.42 -3.72 20.69
C LYS A 278 25.17 -2.27 20.30
N GLU A 279 24.36 -1.51 21.04
CA GLU A 279 24.03 -0.12 20.69
C GLU A 279 24.41 0.84 21.83
N GLN A 280 25.71 0.94 22.12
CA GLN A 280 26.26 2.08 22.87
C GLN A 280 26.23 3.35 21.99
N LYS A 281 25.04 3.89 21.73
CA LYS A 281 24.84 5.30 21.35
C LYS A 281 24.09 6.00 22.47
N PRO A 282 24.68 7.03 23.12
CA PRO A 282 24.22 7.55 24.41
C PRO A 282 22.82 8.19 24.41
N ASN A 283 22.28 8.57 23.24
CA ASN A 283 21.00 9.30 23.16
C ASN A 283 19.78 8.43 22.88
N SER A 284 19.93 7.22 22.34
CA SER A 284 18.82 6.27 22.13
C SER A 284 18.45 5.52 23.41
N VAL A 285 19.42 5.31 24.31
CA VAL A 285 19.24 4.55 25.56
C VAL A 285 18.26 5.24 26.53
N LYS A 286 18.30 6.57 26.63
CA LYS A 286 17.38 7.34 27.52
C LYS A 286 15.93 7.29 27.07
N ILE A 287 15.67 7.38 25.76
CA ILE A 287 14.32 7.33 25.22
C ILE A 287 13.75 5.92 25.40
N THR A 288 14.58 4.90 25.16
CA THR A 288 14.19 3.51 25.34
C THR A 288 13.91 3.22 26.81
N SER A 289 14.74 3.66 27.77
CA SER A 289 14.50 3.43 29.20
C SER A 289 13.26 4.13 29.74
N GLN A 290 12.95 5.36 29.30
CA GLN A 290 11.71 6.05 29.69
C GLN A 290 10.46 5.42 29.09
N LEU A 291 10.48 5.06 27.79
CA LEU A 291 9.39 4.30 27.16
C LEU A 291 9.21 2.93 27.82
N LEU A 292 10.32 2.29 28.22
CA LEU A 292 10.33 1.02 28.95
C LEU A 292 9.68 1.16 30.33
N GLN A 293 10.06 2.15 31.14
CA GLN A 293 9.44 2.38 32.44
C GLN A 293 7.94 2.62 32.30
N THR A 294 7.56 3.43 31.31
CA THR A 294 6.16 3.79 31.04
C THR A 294 5.35 2.57 30.60
N ASN A 295 5.92 1.71 29.77
CA ASN A 295 5.23 0.51 29.27
C ASN A 295 5.20 -0.63 30.29
N VAL A 296 6.25 -0.80 31.11
CA VAL A 296 6.23 -1.72 32.26
C VAL A 296 5.14 -1.33 33.25
N ASN A 297 5.01 -0.04 33.56
CA ASN A 297 3.95 0.45 34.43
C ASN A 297 2.55 0.21 33.83
N ARG A 298 2.37 0.45 32.53
CA ARG A 298 1.09 0.14 31.85
C ARG A 298 0.74 -1.35 31.85
N ILE A 299 1.75 -2.23 31.78
CA ILE A 299 1.55 -3.68 31.84
C ILE A 299 1.21 -4.11 33.28
N SER A 300 1.87 -3.56 34.30
CA SER A 300 1.53 -3.83 35.71
C SER A 300 0.13 -3.34 36.08
N ASP A 301 -0.29 -2.20 35.55
CA ASP A 301 -1.62 -1.62 35.80
C ASP A 301 -2.73 -2.45 35.13
N LYS A 302 -2.50 -2.94 33.91
CA LYS A 302 -3.44 -3.88 33.26
C LYS A 302 -3.50 -5.23 33.98
N LYS A 303 -2.38 -5.74 34.48
CA LYS A 303 -2.31 -7.02 35.20
C LYS A 303 -3.04 -6.94 36.55
N SER A 304 -2.87 -5.84 37.29
CA SER A 304 -3.62 -5.58 38.53
C SER A 304 -5.12 -5.40 38.29
N THR A 305 -5.50 -4.73 37.20
CA THR A 305 -6.92 -4.61 36.82
C THR A 305 -7.57 -5.97 36.51
N ILE A 306 -6.86 -6.87 35.83
CA ILE A 306 -7.36 -8.22 35.51
C ILE A 306 -7.42 -9.10 36.77
N ILE A 307 -6.46 -8.98 37.69
CA ILE A 307 -6.47 -9.72 38.96
C ILE A 307 -7.65 -9.28 39.83
N ASN A 308 -7.93 -7.97 39.91
CA ASN A 308 -9.05 -7.45 40.68
C ASN A 308 -10.41 -7.89 40.10
N LEU A 309 -10.57 -7.87 38.78
CA LEU A 309 -11.79 -8.36 38.10
C LEU A 309 -12.05 -9.86 38.31
N ASN A 310 -11.00 -10.66 38.50
CA ASN A 310 -11.12 -12.09 38.80
C ASN A 310 -11.42 -12.36 40.29
N ASN A 311 -10.91 -11.51 41.19
CA ASN A 311 -11.25 -11.60 42.61
C ASN A 311 -12.71 -11.18 42.86
N ASP A 312 -13.18 -10.10 42.23
CA ASP A 312 -14.58 -9.66 42.32
C ASP A 312 -15.57 -10.71 41.78
N LYS A 313 -15.17 -11.46 40.75
CA LYS A 313 -15.97 -12.60 40.23
C LYS A 313 -15.96 -13.81 41.16
N ASN A 314 -14.85 -14.10 41.82
CA ASN A 314 -14.77 -15.21 42.77
C ASN A 314 -15.52 -14.90 44.08
N ASP A 315 -15.54 -13.64 44.51
CA ASP A 315 -16.31 -13.20 45.67
C ASP A 315 -17.82 -13.16 45.40
N ALA A 316 -18.24 -12.98 44.15
CA ALA A 316 -19.64 -13.12 43.73
C ALA A 316 -20.09 -14.58 43.60
N ILE A 317 -19.18 -15.53 43.37
CA ILE A 317 -19.48 -16.97 43.28
C ILE A 317 -19.48 -17.63 44.68
N ASN A 318 -18.69 -17.13 45.63
CA ASN A 318 -18.65 -17.65 47.00
C ASN A 318 -19.75 -17.11 47.94
N ASN A 319 -20.58 -16.17 47.47
CA ASN A 319 -21.67 -15.55 48.24
C ASN A 319 -23.08 -15.90 47.70
N ASN A 320 -23.22 -16.96 46.88
CA ASN A 320 -24.50 -17.50 46.43
C ASN A 320 -24.72 -18.95 46.84
#